data_AF-A0A1S8XK62-F1
#
_entry.id   AF-A0A1S8XK62-F1
#
_cell.length_a   1.000
_cell.length_b   1.000
_cell.length_c   1.000
_cell.angle_alpha   90.00
_cell.angle_beta   90.00
_cell.angle_gamma   90.00
#
_symmetry.space_group_name_H-M   'P 1'
#
loop_
_entity.id
_entity.type
_entity.pdbx_description
1 polymer ?
#
loop_
_entity_poly.entity_id
_entity_poly.type
_entity_poly.pdbx_seq_one_letter_code
_entity_poly.pdbx_strand_id
1 'polypeptide(L)'
;MEARSALLGAQQILMSGANVLSSGSDRWTFASLSVAECLDRLVGDLSDEATLTVDVSDFTADVAEEMREPIRSLLRELADLYADAASEDTSPPWRRLAWSSAAQHLDRALRELP
;
A
#
# COMPACT_ATOMS: atom_id res chain seq x y z
N MET A 1 -13.10 3.36 -6.94
CA MET A 1 -12.60 2.16 -7.67
C MET A 1 -11.07 2.10 -7.66
N GLU A 2 -10.36 3.23 -7.77
CA GLU A 2 -8.90 3.24 -7.97
C GLU A 2 -8.06 2.86 -6.74
N ALA A 3 -8.45 3.26 -5.53
CA ALA A 3 -7.63 3.06 -4.33
C ALA A 3 -7.38 1.58 -3.96
N ARG A 4 -8.40 0.71 -4.07
CA ARG A 4 -8.23 -0.74 -3.80
C ARG A 4 -7.28 -1.39 -4.78
N SER A 5 -7.45 -1.10 -6.07
CA SER A 5 -6.56 -1.59 -7.14
C SER A 5 -5.12 -1.12 -6.93
N ALA A 6 -4.94 0.15 -6.56
CA ALA A 6 -3.63 0.71 -6.26
C ALA A 6 -2.94 0.01 -5.06
N LEU A 7 -3.68 -0.21 -3.97
CA LEU A 7 -3.17 -0.90 -2.78
C LEU A 7 -2.81 -2.36 -3.09
N LEU A 8 -3.65 -3.09 -3.82
CA LEU A 8 -3.39 -4.48 -4.23
C LEU A 8 -2.16 -4.56 -5.16
N GLY A 9 -2.06 -3.63 -6.12
CA GLY A 9 -0.90 -3.57 -7.02
C GLY A 9 0.39 -3.25 -6.26
N ALA A 10 0.36 -2.27 -5.35
CA ALA A 10 1.50 -1.95 -4.49
C ALA A 10 1.91 -3.16 -3.64
N GLN A 11 0.96 -3.86 -3.01
CA GLN A 11 1.23 -5.05 -2.22
C GLN A 11 1.90 -6.15 -3.06
N GLN A 12 1.39 -6.43 -4.27
CA GLN A 12 1.96 -7.43 -5.18
C GLN A 12 3.39 -7.09 -5.55
N ILE A 13 3.66 -5.84 -5.94
CA ILE A 13 5.01 -5.42 -6.32
C ILE A 13 5.97 -5.49 -5.12
N LEU A 14 5.51 -5.09 -3.92
CA LEU A 14 6.32 -5.16 -2.70
C LEU A 14 6.69 -6.60 -2.35
N MET A 15 5.75 -7.54 -2.47
CA MET A 15 6.02 -8.97 -2.27
C MET A 15 6.99 -9.52 -3.33
N SER A 16 6.82 -9.14 -4.59
CA SER A 16 7.74 -9.55 -5.66
C SER A 16 9.14 -9.01 -5.41
N GLY A 17 9.28 -7.74 -5.01
CA GLY A 17 10.56 -7.13 -4.61
C GLY A 17 11.22 -7.86 -3.44
N ALA A 18 10.45 -8.22 -2.41
CA ALA A 18 10.95 -9.00 -1.28
C ALA A 18 11.50 -10.38 -1.68
N ASN A 19 10.93 -11.01 -2.70
CA ASN A 19 11.36 -12.32 -3.18
C ASN A 19 12.66 -12.28 -4.01
N VAL A 20 12.91 -11.19 -4.73
CA VAL A 20 14.03 -11.09 -5.68
C VAL A 20 15.23 -10.32 -5.14
N LEU A 21 15.03 -9.46 -4.14
CA LEU A 21 16.11 -8.70 -3.51
C LEU A 21 16.76 -9.52 -2.40
N SER A 22 18.05 -9.81 -2.55
CA SER A 22 18.86 -10.50 -1.53
C SER A 22 19.30 -9.59 -0.39
N SER A 23 19.42 -8.28 -0.64
CA SER A 23 19.67 -7.26 0.38
C SER A 23 18.42 -6.40 0.59
N GLY A 24 17.98 -6.25 1.84
CA GLY A 24 16.81 -5.42 2.17
C GLY A 24 15.46 -6.13 1.97
N SER A 25 15.44 -7.44 1.70
CA SER A 25 14.22 -8.27 1.60
C SER A 25 13.24 -8.05 2.75
N ASP A 26 13.76 -7.93 3.98
CA ASP A 26 12.95 -7.79 5.19
C ASP A 26 12.19 -6.46 5.18
N ARG A 27 12.82 -5.40 4.67
CA ARG A 27 12.22 -4.07 4.56
C ARG A 27 11.09 -4.04 3.55
N TRP A 28 11.26 -4.71 2.40
CA TRP A 28 10.21 -4.89 1.41
C TRP A 28 9.06 -5.78 1.93
N THR A 29 9.39 -6.81 2.71
CA THR A 29 8.40 -7.65 3.41
C THR A 29 7.59 -6.84 4.42
N PHE A 30 8.23 -6.02 5.26
CA PHE A 30 7.51 -5.22 6.24
C PHE A 30 6.66 -4.12 5.60
N ALA A 31 7.12 -3.55 4.48
CA ALA A 31 6.30 -2.65 3.69
C ALA A 31 5.06 -3.37 3.12
N SER A 32 5.20 -4.57 2.56
CA SER A 32 4.07 -5.34 2.01
C SER A 32 3.04 -5.72 3.08
N LEU A 33 3.50 -6.14 4.27
CA LEU A 33 2.64 -6.43 5.41
C LEU A 33 1.88 -5.19 5.88
N SER A 34 2.54 -4.03 5.92
CA SER A 34 1.89 -2.78 6.30
C SER A 34 0.79 -2.38 5.29
N VAL A 35 1.02 -2.60 3.99
CA VAL A 35 -0.03 -2.40 2.97
C VAL A 35 -1.17 -3.40 3.12
N ALA A 36 -0.88 -4.66 3.48
CA ALA A 36 -1.91 -5.66 3.78
C ALA A 36 -2.80 -5.26 4.96
N GLU A 37 -2.19 -4.78 6.05
CA GLU A 37 -2.92 -4.26 7.21
C GLU A 37 -3.78 -3.04 6.83
N CYS A 38 -3.30 -2.15 5.96
CA CYS A 38 -4.08 -1.04 5.42
C CYS A 38 -5.33 -1.54 4.67
N LEU A 39 -5.18 -2.53 3.78
CA LEU A 39 -6.29 -3.15 3.07
C LEU A 39 -7.33 -3.72 4.03
N ASP A 40 -6.90 -4.45 5.07
CA ASP A 40 -7.76 -5.05 6.09
C ASP A 40 -8.61 -4.00 6.84
N ARG A 41 -8.04 -2.82 7.12
CA ARG A 41 -8.77 -1.71 7.76
C ARG A 41 -9.86 -1.13 6.88
N LEU A 42 -9.70 -1.23 5.56
CA LEU A 42 -10.57 -0.63 4.57
C LEU A 42 -11.55 -1.62 3.93
N VAL A 43 -11.60 -2.87 4.41
CA VAL A 43 -12.44 -3.97 3.85
C VAL A 43 -13.92 -3.60 3.69
N GLY A 44 -14.46 -2.72 4.55
CA GLY A 44 -15.85 -2.27 4.45
C GLY A 44 -16.09 -1.02 3.59
N ASP A 45 -15.03 -0.29 3.23
CA ASP A 45 -15.10 0.97 2.49
C ASP A 45 -14.64 0.84 1.03
N LEU A 46 -13.86 -0.20 0.73
CA LEU A 46 -13.41 -0.47 -0.63
C LEU A 46 -14.41 -1.36 -1.36
N SER A 47 -14.82 -0.95 -2.56
CA SER A 47 -15.71 -1.76 -3.41
C SER A 47 -15.10 -3.14 -3.73
N ASP A 48 -15.95 -4.17 -3.73
CA ASP A 48 -15.55 -5.56 -3.99
C ASP A 48 -15.09 -5.83 -5.45
N GLU A 49 -15.39 -4.93 -6.39
CA GLU A 49 -15.15 -5.14 -7.83
C GLU A 49 -13.70 -4.91 -8.32
N ALA A 50 -12.72 -4.77 -7.43
CA ALA A 50 -11.33 -4.54 -7.85
C ALA A 50 -10.57 -5.85 -8.10
N THR A 51 -10.33 -6.17 -9.37
CA THR A 51 -9.42 -7.25 -9.79
C THR A 51 -8.28 -6.64 -10.61
N LEU A 52 -7.30 -6.03 -9.93
CA LEU A 52 -6.04 -5.66 -10.59
C LEU A 52 -5.04 -6.79 -10.38
N THR A 53 -4.70 -7.49 -11.46
CA THR A 53 -3.60 -8.44 -11.48
C THR A 53 -2.41 -7.73 -12.10
N VAL A 54 -1.39 -7.42 -11.31
CA VAL A 54 -0.11 -6.94 -11.84
C VAL A 54 0.66 -8.16 -12.33
N ASP A 55 1.01 -8.19 -13.61
CA ASP A 55 1.90 -9.22 -14.13
C ASP A 55 3.32 -8.96 -13.59
N VAL A 56 3.79 -9.89 -12.77
CA VAL A 56 5.11 -9.85 -12.11
C VAL A 56 6.00 -11.01 -12.58
N SER A 57 5.66 -11.64 -13.71
CA SER A 57 6.38 -12.81 -14.23
C SER A 57 7.85 -12.49 -14.58
N ASP A 58 8.11 -11.27 -15.08
CA ASP A 58 9.44 -10.77 -15.42
C ASP A 58 10.00 -9.83 -14.33
N PHE A 59 9.51 -9.92 -13.08
CA PHE A 59 9.95 -9.04 -12.01
C PHE A 59 11.35 -9.45 -11.51
N THR A 60 12.35 -8.63 -11.80
CA THR A 60 13.75 -8.85 -11.42
C THR A 60 14.18 -7.91 -10.29
N ALA A 61 15.39 -8.13 -9.74
CA ALA A 61 15.97 -7.22 -8.75
C ALA A 61 16.14 -5.78 -9.30
N ASP A 62 16.56 -5.63 -10.56
CA ASP A 62 16.70 -4.30 -11.18
C ASP A 62 15.33 -3.60 -11.31
N VAL A 63 14.29 -4.34 -11.70
CA VAL A 63 12.91 -3.81 -11.74
C VAL A 63 12.43 -3.43 -10.34
N ALA A 64 12.75 -4.21 -9.31
CA ALA A 64 12.42 -3.86 -7.93
C ALA A 64 13.05 -2.52 -7.53
N GLU A 65 14.32 -2.32 -7.86
CA GLU A 65 15.02 -1.06 -7.60
C GLU A 65 14.39 0.12 -8.37
N GLU A 66 14.03 -0.06 -9.64
CA GLU A 66 13.34 0.95 -10.45
C GLU A 66 11.94 1.29 -9.91
N MET A 67 11.24 0.31 -9.34
CA MET A 67 9.89 0.47 -8.79
C MET A 67 9.87 1.11 -7.40
N ARG A 68 11.03 1.27 -6.74
CA ARG A 68 11.12 1.87 -5.41
C ARG A 68 10.46 3.25 -5.34
N GLU A 69 10.92 4.20 -6.14
CA GLU A 69 10.38 5.58 -6.09
C GLU A 69 8.91 5.68 -6.55
N PRO A 70 8.48 5.02 -7.64
CA PRO A 70 7.07 4.96 -8.01
C PRO A 70 6.17 4.46 -6.88
N ILE A 71 6.57 3.38 -6.18
CA ILE A 71 5.80 2.86 -5.04
C ILE A 71 5.81 3.85 -3.88
N ARG A 72 6.94 4.49 -3.58
CA ARG A 72 7.00 5.51 -2.53
C ARG A 72 6.08 6.69 -2.83
N SER A 73 5.98 7.13 -4.09
CA SER A 73 5.04 8.19 -4.48
C SER A 73 3.60 7.74 -4.26
N LEU A 74 3.26 6.55 -4.76
CA LEU A 74 1.91 6.00 -4.65
C LEU A 74 1.47 5.83 -3.18
N LEU A 75 2.32 5.25 -2.34
CA LEU A 75 2.02 5.05 -0.92
C LEU A 75 1.84 6.38 -0.19
N ARG A 76 2.59 7.42 -0.57
CA ARG A 76 2.43 8.77 0.00
C ARG A 76 1.10 9.39 -0.40
N GLU A 77 0.78 9.36 -1.69
CA GLU A 77 -0.51 9.88 -2.19
C GLU A 77 -1.70 9.18 -1.54
N LEU A 78 -1.63 7.86 -1.34
CA LEU A 78 -2.65 7.11 -0.63
C LEU A 78 -2.71 7.44 0.87
N ALA A 79 -1.56 7.64 1.53
CA ALA A 79 -1.51 8.03 2.93
C ALA A 79 -2.17 9.39 3.15
N ASP A 80 -1.82 10.37 2.31
CA ASP A 80 -2.38 11.72 2.33
C ASP A 80 -3.89 11.68 2.07
N LEU A 81 -4.34 10.92 1.06
CA LEU A 81 -5.76 10.74 0.76
C LEU A 81 -6.56 10.25 1.98
N TYR A 82 -6.08 9.22 2.68
CA TYR A 82 -6.79 8.68 3.84
C TYR A 82 -6.65 9.56 5.09
N ALA A 83 -5.55 10.30 5.25
CA ALA A 83 -5.39 11.27 6.32
C ALA A 83 -6.37 12.44 6.16
N ASP A 84 -6.48 12.98 4.94
CA ASP A 84 -7.43 14.04 4.60
C ASP A 84 -8.87 13.58 4.83
N ALA A 85 -9.24 12.41 4.32
CA ALA A 85 -10.56 11.83 4.53
C ALA A 85 -10.89 11.62 6.03
N ALA A 86 -9.91 11.20 6.83
CA ALA A 86 -10.09 11.03 8.28
C ALA A 86 -10.33 12.36 9.02
N SER A 87 -9.85 13.47 8.47
CA SER A 87 -10.01 14.81 9.06
C SER A 87 -11.38 15.43 8.79
N GLU A 88 -12.12 14.93 7.79
CA GLU A 88 -13.45 15.43 7.46
C GLU A 88 -14.48 15.06 8.53
N ASP A 89 -15.21 16.06 9.06
CA ASP A 89 -16.24 15.85 10.09
C ASP A 89 -17.60 15.38 9.52
N THR A 90 -17.65 15.12 8.21
CA THR A 90 -18.84 14.67 7.48
C THR A 90 -19.09 13.16 7.64
N SER A 91 -18.06 12.40 8.01
CA SER A 91 -18.10 10.93 8.07
C SER A 91 -18.30 10.40 9.51
N PRO A 92 -18.93 9.23 9.68
CA PRO A 92 -19.07 8.60 10.98
C PRO A 92 -17.72 8.38 11.70
N PRO A 93 -17.67 8.49 13.04
CA PRO A 93 -16.41 8.35 13.80
C PRO A 93 -15.63 7.06 13.53
N TRP A 94 -16.32 5.92 13.38
CA TRP A 94 -15.68 4.63 13.12
C TRP A 94 -14.96 4.59 11.76
N ARG A 95 -15.50 5.30 10.76
CA ARG A 95 -14.94 5.36 9.40
C ARG A 95 -13.70 6.25 9.37
N ARG A 96 -13.74 7.39 10.06
CA ARG A 96 -12.56 8.25 10.24
C ARG A 96 -11.41 7.52 10.96
N LEU A 97 -11.73 6.69 11.96
CA LEU A 97 -10.74 5.85 12.64
C LEU A 97 -10.13 4.81 11.68
N ALA A 98 -10.93 4.20 10.82
CA ALA A 98 -10.45 3.26 9.81
C ALA A 98 -9.48 3.94 8.83
N TRP A 99 -9.83 5.13 8.32
CA TRP A 99 -8.99 5.90 7.41
C TRP A 99 -7.71 6.41 8.08
N SER A 100 -7.79 6.91 9.32
CA SER A 100 -6.59 7.31 10.07
C SER A 100 -5.66 6.12 10.32
N SER A 101 -6.21 4.94 10.64
CA SER A 101 -5.43 3.71 10.77
C SER A 101 -4.79 3.31 9.44
N ALA A 102 -5.53 3.38 8.33
CA ALA A 102 -5.02 3.08 7.00
C ALA A 102 -3.83 3.99 6.62
N ALA A 103 -3.96 5.30 6.83
CA ALA A 103 -2.88 6.27 6.61
C ALA A 103 -1.63 5.93 7.44
N GLN A 104 -1.78 5.58 8.72
CA GLN A 104 -0.65 5.20 9.58
C GLN A 104 0.07 3.92 9.10
N HIS A 105 -0.67 2.95 8.56
CA HIS A 105 -0.07 1.74 7.99
C HIS A 105 0.69 2.05 6.68
N LEU A 106 0.19 2.97 5.86
CA LEU A 106 0.90 3.43 4.66
C LEU A 106 2.16 4.24 5.00
N ASP A 107 2.10 5.10 6.01
CA ASP A 107 3.27 5.80 6.55
C ASP A 107 4.31 4.84 7.14
N ARG A 108 3.85 3.73 7.72
CA ARG A 108 4.76 2.65 8.15
C ARG A 108 5.41 2.00 6.93
N ALA A 109 4.65 1.64 5.90
CA ALA A 109 5.19 1.08 4.67
C ALA A 109 6.27 1.97 4.03
N LEU A 110 6.07 3.29 4.02
CA LEU A 110 7.03 4.29 3.52
C LEU A 110 8.35 4.34 4.31
N ARG A 111 8.30 4.13 5.62
CA ARG A 111 9.49 4.07 6.50
C ARG A 111 10.24 2.76 6.33
N GLU A 112 9.51 1.67 6.14
CA GLU A 112 10.11 0.37 5.89
C GLU A 112 10.76 0.32 4.51
N LEU A 113 10.19 0.92 3.46
CA LEU A 113 10.81 0.90 2.13
C LEU A 113 12.17 1.62 2.14
N PRO A 114 13.28 0.95 1.76
CA PRO A 114 14.61 1.55 1.69
C PRO A 114 14.72 2.64 0.64
#